data_AF-A0A6B1GHU0-F1
#
_entry.id   AF-A0A6B1GHU0-F1
#
_cell.length_a   1.000
_cell.length_b   1.000
_cell.length_c   1.000
_cell.angle_alpha   90.00
_cell.angle_beta   90.00
_cell.angle_gamma   90.00
#
_symmetry.space_group_name_H-M   'P 1'
#
loop_
_entity.id
_entity.type
_entity.pdbx_description
1 polymer ?
#
loop_
_entity_poly.entity_id
_entity_poly.type
_entity_poly.pdbx_seq_one_letter_code
_entity_poly.pdbx_strand_id
1 'polypeptide(L)'
;MMTGEIYVDPSLVVDPKARALRLGDEGGVYESLTLREYEVLCVMALGRTSKEIAAELHLAENTVRSYTQALLSKLHARNRIEAVAVARELRLL
;
A
#
# COMPACT_ATOMS: atom_id res chain seq x y z
N MET A 1 28.04 -10.77 11.96
CA MET A 1 27.67 -9.43 11.46
C MET A 1 27.64 -9.49 9.93
N MET A 2 26.78 -8.68 9.31
CA MET A 2 26.53 -8.53 7.85
C MET A 2 25.49 -9.48 7.25
N THR A 3 24.21 -9.15 7.44
CA THR A 3 23.21 -9.40 6.39
C THR A 3 22.97 -8.07 5.70
N GLY A 4 23.82 -7.80 4.71
CA GLY A 4 23.63 -6.70 3.79
C GLY A 4 22.50 -7.05 2.84
N GLU A 5 21.29 -6.67 3.21
CA GLU A 5 20.17 -6.62 2.28
C GLU A 5 19.66 -5.18 2.25
N ILE A 6 20.49 -4.29 1.69
CA ILE A 6 19.94 -3.09 1.07
C ILE A 6 19.32 -3.55 -0.25
N TYR A 7 18.08 -4.04 -0.17
CA TYR A 7 17.26 -4.32 -1.34
C TYR A 7 16.55 -3.03 -1.74
N VAL A 8 17.24 -2.20 -2.51
CA VAL A 8 16.61 -1.13 -3.28
C VAL A 8 15.86 -1.79 -4.41
N ASP A 9 14.55 -1.92 -4.25
CA ASP A 9 13.66 -2.31 -5.34
C ASP A 9 13.88 -1.31 -6.50
N PRO A 10 14.11 -1.73 -7.76
CA PRO A 10 14.29 -0.80 -8.88
C PRO A 10 13.02 0.00 -9.22
N SER A 11 11.91 -0.23 -8.53
CA SER A 11 10.75 0.66 -8.47
C SER A 11 10.81 1.69 -7.33
N LEU A 12 11.83 1.64 -6.47
CA LEU A 12 12.13 2.58 -5.36
C LEU A 12 12.96 3.79 -5.82
N VAL A 13 13.20 3.93 -7.11
CA VAL A 13 13.34 5.23 -7.79
C VAL A 13 11.96 5.67 -8.29
N VAL A 14 10.99 5.71 -7.38
CA VAL A 14 9.80 6.52 -7.57
C VAL A 14 9.92 7.70 -6.64
N ASP A 15 10.05 8.86 -7.26
CA ASP A 15 10.16 10.15 -6.62
C ASP A 15 9.22 10.27 -5.40
N PRO A 16 9.68 10.85 -4.28
CA PRO A 16 8.84 11.18 -3.12
C PRO A 16 7.75 12.24 -3.42
N LYS A 17 7.43 12.45 -4.70
CA LYS A 17 6.55 13.45 -5.28
C LYS A 17 5.90 12.97 -6.58
N ALA A 18 5.59 11.68 -6.73
CA ALA A 18 4.73 11.22 -7.83
C ALA A 18 3.26 11.62 -7.60
N ARG A 19 3.04 12.94 -7.64
CA ARG A 19 1.89 13.61 -8.23
C ARG A 19 0.54 13.20 -7.66
N ALA A 20 0.25 13.72 -6.46
CA ALA A 20 -1.12 14.01 -6.03
C ALA A 20 -1.79 14.84 -7.13
N LEU A 21 -2.53 14.16 -7.99
CA LEU A 21 -3.24 14.75 -9.11
C LEU A 21 -4.48 15.43 -8.50
N ARG A 22 -4.34 16.72 -8.16
CA ARG A 22 -5.44 17.55 -7.66
C ARG A 22 -6.58 17.55 -8.68
N LEU A 23 -7.66 16.83 -8.38
CA LEU A 23 -8.94 17.01 -9.06
C LEU A 23 -10.09 16.73 -8.08
N GLY A 24 -10.63 17.82 -7.52
CA GLY A 24 -12.02 17.85 -7.06
C GLY A 24 -12.25 17.44 -5.62
N ASP A 25 -12.59 18.44 -4.81
CA ASP A 25 -13.41 18.34 -3.60
C ASP A 25 -14.46 17.20 -3.78
N GLU A 26 -14.38 16.14 -2.97
CA GLU A 26 -15.13 14.84 -2.96
C GLU A 26 -14.27 13.57 -3.20
N GLY A 27 -12.96 13.67 -3.45
CA GLY A 27 -12.04 12.52 -3.59
C GLY A 27 -11.39 12.06 -2.27
N GLY A 28 -12.19 11.43 -1.40
CA GLY A 28 -11.73 10.93 -0.10
C GLY A 28 -10.65 9.86 -0.22
N VAL A 29 -9.45 10.09 0.35
CA VAL A 29 -8.33 9.15 0.61
C VAL A 29 -7.74 8.37 -0.59
N TYR A 30 -8.55 8.01 -1.58
CA TYR A 30 -8.20 7.41 -2.86
C TYR A 30 -7.17 8.25 -3.63
N GLU A 31 -7.27 9.58 -3.57
CA GLU A 31 -6.28 10.50 -4.19
C GLU A 31 -4.90 10.48 -3.50
N SER A 32 -4.79 9.96 -2.27
CA SER A 32 -3.53 9.86 -1.53
C SER A 32 -2.82 8.51 -1.72
N LEU A 33 -3.55 7.48 -2.14
CA LEU A 33 -3.01 6.14 -2.39
C LEU A 33 -2.48 6.05 -3.82
N THR A 34 -1.26 5.53 -3.97
CA THR A 34 -0.73 5.16 -5.28
C THR A 34 -1.45 3.91 -5.78
N LEU A 35 -1.43 3.69 -7.11
CA LEU A 35 -2.02 2.50 -7.74
C LEU A 35 -1.54 1.20 -7.05
N ARG A 36 -0.24 1.11 -6.74
CA ARG A 36 0.36 -0.06 -6.08
C ARG A 36 -0.16 -0.27 -4.66
N GLU A 37 -0.33 0.80 -3.89
CA GLU A 37 -0.91 0.69 -2.54
C GLU A 37 -2.36 0.24 -2.60
N TYR A 38 -3.12 0.72 -3.59
CA TYR A 38 -4.50 0.29 -3.81
C TYR A 38 -4.60 -1.18 -4.23
N GLU A 39 -3.73 -1.65 -5.13
CA GLU A 39 -3.65 -3.08 -5.49
C GLU A 39 -3.39 -3.94 -4.23
N VAL A 40 -2.41 -3.54 -3.41
CA VAL A 40 -2.11 -4.22 -2.14
C VAL A 40 -3.32 -4.20 -1.19
N LEU A 41 -4.03 -3.07 -1.07
CA LEU A 41 -5.24 -2.92 -0.26
C LEU A 41 -6.34 -3.89 -0.68
N CYS A 42 -6.58 -3.99 -1.99
CA CYS A 42 -7.62 -4.83 -2.55
C CYS A 42 -7.38 -6.31 -2.23
N VAL A 43 -6.17 -6.80 -2.50
CA VAL A 43 -5.80 -8.19 -2.18
C VAL A 43 -5.77 -8.43 -0.66
N MET A 44 -5.34 -7.44 0.12
CA MET A 44 -5.37 -7.50 1.59
C MET A 44 -6.78 -7.61 2.14
N ALA A 45 -7.77 -6.95 1.52
CA ALA A 45 -9.18 -7.01 1.89
C ALA A 45 -9.84 -8.37 1.59
N LEU A 46 -9.27 -9.14 0.66
CA LEU A 46 -9.64 -10.54 0.42
C LEU A 46 -9.12 -11.50 1.54
N GLY A 47 -8.40 -10.98 2.55
CA GLY A 47 -7.87 -11.78 3.66
C GLY A 47 -6.54 -12.49 3.36
N ARG A 48 -5.88 -12.16 2.24
CA ARG A 48 -4.62 -12.78 1.82
C ARG A 48 -3.44 -12.38 2.70
N THR A 49 -2.51 -13.29 2.94
CA THR A 49 -1.25 -13.01 3.65
C THR A 49 -0.31 -12.15 2.82
N SER A 50 0.68 -11.49 3.43
CA SER A 50 1.70 -10.71 2.68
C SER A 50 2.44 -11.54 1.65
N LYS A 51 2.61 -12.84 1.90
CA LYS A 51 3.19 -13.82 0.97
C LYS A 51 2.27 -14.10 -0.22
N GLU A 52 0.98 -14.28 0.02
CA GLU A 52 0.00 -14.44 -1.07
C GLU A 52 -0.14 -13.17 -1.90
N ILE A 53 -0.18 -12.00 -1.26
CA ILE A 53 -0.22 -10.70 -1.94
C ILE A 53 1.03 -10.52 -2.81
N ALA A 54 2.20 -10.88 -2.28
CA ALA A 54 3.46 -10.85 -3.03
C ALA A 54 3.41 -11.75 -4.26
N ALA A 55 2.88 -12.97 -4.13
CA ALA A 55 2.72 -13.89 -5.25
C ALA A 55 1.72 -13.36 -6.30
N GLU A 56 0.59 -12.80 -5.86
CA GLU A 56 -0.48 -12.30 -6.74
C GLU A 56 -0.09 -11.04 -7.51
N LEU A 57 0.65 -10.13 -6.86
CA LEU A 57 1.11 -8.87 -7.46
C LEU A 57 2.50 -8.96 -8.11
N HIS A 58 3.12 -10.15 -8.08
CA HIS A 58 4.50 -10.40 -8.51
C HIS A 58 5.51 -9.45 -7.84
N LEU A 59 5.37 -9.26 -6.53
CA LEU A 59 6.22 -8.42 -5.68
C LEU A 59 7.00 -9.26 -4.68
N ALA A 60 8.05 -8.69 -4.08
CA ALA A 60 8.69 -9.30 -2.92
C ALA A 60 7.86 -9.08 -1.65
N GLU A 61 7.91 -10.04 -0.70
CA GLU A 61 7.19 -9.93 0.59
C GLU A 61 7.60 -8.67 1.38
N ASN A 62 8.87 -8.27 1.30
CA ASN A 62 9.36 -7.04 1.92
C ASN A 62 8.77 -5.79 1.27
N THR A 63 8.62 -5.79 -0.06
CA THR A 63 7.98 -4.70 -0.81
C THR A 63 6.50 -4.57 -0.44
N VAL A 64 5.79 -5.69 -0.31
CA VAL A 64 4.40 -5.70 0.19
C VAL A 64 4.32 -5.15 1.62
N ARG A 65 5.26 -5.51 2.50
CA ARG A 65 5.33 -4.95 3.88
C ARG A 65 5.58 -3.45 3.88
N SER A 66 6.42 -2.94 2.99
CA SER A 66 6.65 -1.50 2.83
C SER A 66 5.39 -0.78 2.36
N TYR A 67 4.70 -1.30 1.33
CA TYR A 67 3.42 -0.74 0.88
C TYR A 67 2.35 -0.81 1.97
N THR A 68 2.29 -1.91 2.73
CA THR A 68 1.37 -2.04 3.86
C THR A 68 1.64 -0.97 4.92
N GLN A 69 2.91 -0.70 5.26
CA GLN A 69 3.26 0.37 6.22
C GLN A 69 2.87 1.76 5.70
N ALA A 70 3.18 2.07 4.43
CA ALA A 70 2.80 3.34 3.83
C ALA A 70 1.27 3.51 3.83
N LEU A 71 0.54 2.46 3.47
CA LEU A 71 -0.91 2.42 3.48
C LEU A 71 -1.49 2.59 4.89
N LEU A 72 -0.96 1.88 5.89
CA LEU A 72 -1.38 2.06 7.30
C LEU A 72 -1.18 3.50 7.75
N SER A 73 -0.05 4.11 7.40
CA SER A 73 0.23 5.51 7.71
C SER A 73 -0.73 6.47 7.01
N LYS A 74 -1.11 6.20 5.75
CA LYS A 74 -2.05 7.04 4.99
C LYS A 74 -3.50 6.89 5.45
N LEU A 75 -3.89 5.69 5.85
CA LEU A 75 -5.22 5.38 6.38
C LEU A 75 -5.34 5.64 7.89
N HIS A 76 -4.26 6.09 8.55
CA HIS A 76 -4.16 6.23 10.00
C HIS A 76 -4.59 4.95 10.77
N ALA A 77 -4.34 3.78 10.18
CA ALA A 77 -4.68 2.49 10.75
C ALA A 77 -3.47 1.89 11.48
N ARG A 78 -3.69 1.15 12.58
CA ARG A 78 -2.59 0.54 13.34
C ARG A 78 -2.30 -0.89 12.89
N ASN A 79 -3.27 -1.54 12.25
CA ASN A 79 -3.11 -2.88 11.73
C ASN A 79 -3.87 -3.06 10.41
N ARG A 80 -3.56 -4.13 9.69
CA ARG A 80 -4.17 -4.43 8.39
C ARG A 80 -5.70 -4.58 8.43
N ILE A 81 -6.26 -5.02 9.56
CA ILE A 81 -7.71 -5.17 9.71
C ILE A 81 -8.36 -3.79 9.82
N GLU A 82 -7.79 -2.90 10.63
CA GLU A 82 -8.19 -1.50 10.72
C GLU A 82 -8.05 -0.80 9.37
N ALA A 83 -6.98 -1.05 8.61
CA ALA A 83 -6.84 -0.48 7.27
C ALA A 83 -7.97 -0.92 6.32
N VAL A 84 -8.35 -2.21 6.33
CA VAL A 84 -9.48 -2.70 5.53
C VAL A 84 -10.80 -2.10 6.02
N ALA A 85 -10.98 -1.96 7.34
CA ALA A 85 -12.18 -1.37 7.93
C ALA A 85 -12.32 0.11 7.54
N VAL A 86 -11.25 0.89 7.69
CA VAL A 86 -11.16 2.30 7.29
C VAL A 86 -11.39 2.44 5.79
N ALA A 87 -10.77 1.58 4.98
CA ALA A 87 -10.98 1.59 3.53
C ALA A 87 -12.44 1.33 3.13
N ARG A 88 -13.14 0.42 3.83
CA ARG A 88 -14.58 0.19 3.64
C ARG A 88 -15.44 1.37 4.09
N GLU A 89 -15.11 1.99 5.22
CA GLU A 89 -15.81 3.17 5.72
C GLU A 89 -15.70 4.35 4.74
N LEU A 90 -14.51 4.52 4.16
CA LEU A 90 -14.20 5.51 3.13
C LEU A 90 -14.71 5.12 1.74
N ARG A 91 -15.40 3.97 1.59
CA ARG A 91 -15.91 3.42 0.33
C ARG A 91 -14.85 3.26 -0.77
N LEU A 92 -13.61 2.95 -0.36
CA LEU A 92 -12.52 2.57 -1.26
C LEU A 92 -12.62 1.09 -1.71
N LEU A 93 -13.42 0.29 -0.99
CA LEU A 93 -13.63 -1.16 -1.17
C LEU A 93 -15.10 -1.52 -0.96
#